data_AF-A0A672MBE4-F1
#
_entry.id   AF-A0A672MBE4-F1
#
_cell.length_a   1.000
_cell.length_b   1.000
_cell.length_c   1.000
_cell.angle_alpha   90.00
_cell.angle_beta   90.00
_cell.angle_gamma   90.00
#
_symmetry.space_group_name_H-M   'P 1'
#
loop_
_entity.id
_entity.type
_entity.pdbx_description
1 polymer ?
#
loop_
_entity_poly.entity_id
_entity_poly.type
_entity_poly.pdbx_seq_one_letter_code
_entity_poly.pdbx_strand_id
1 'polypeptide(L)'
;ITVYQQMEDREHVIVMCSFGRRFIESSLQLSVDYEQNYTLKNPACIAHDVCVFNITVRPPVSLTCIHEIITFGNYSYLLSETYVLEHHDGVSSFYIGFFSFIGVGVIIMTAAVIVTNIRSNAQGVCFVNYSLI
;
A
#
# COMPACT_ATOMS: atom_id res chain seq x y z
N ILE A 1 14.29 4.81 -18.74
CA ILE A 1 14.20 5.35 -17.36
C ILE A 1 13.17 4.51 -16.66
N THR A 2 13.47 3.98 -15.49
CA THR A 2 12.56 3.11 -14.74
C THR A 2 12.26 3.75 -13.40
N VAL A 3 10.99 3.78 -13.00
CA VAL A 3 10.55 4.34 -11.72
C VAL A 3 10.24 3.21 -10.76
N TYR A 4 10.90 3.20 -9.61
CA TYR A 4 10.56 2.36 -8.47
C TYR A 4 10.01 3.26 -7.36
N GLN A 5 9.03 2.77 -6.62
CA GLN A 5 8.45 3.51 -5.53
C GLN A 5 8.34 2.65 -4.28
N GLN A 6 8.56 3.29 -3.14
CA GLN A 6 8.37 2.70 -1.83
C GLN A 6 7.64 3.71 -0.96
N MET A 7 6.41 3.38 -0.57
CA MET A 7 5.70 4.11 0.48
C MET A 7 6.23 3.66 1.83
N GLU A 8 6.75 4.59 2.61
CA GLU A 8 7.18 4.35 3.99
C GLU A 8 6.02 4.59 4.97
N ASP A 9 5.19 5.60 4.70
CA ASP A 9 3.99 5.96 5.47
C ASP A 9 2.89 6.52 4.55
N ARG A 10 1.71 6.87 5.09
CA ARG A 10 0.57 7.43 4.34
C ARG A 10 0.88 8.71 3.56
N GLU A 11 1.91 9.45 3.97
CA GLU A 11 2.32 10.71 3.34
C GLU A 11 3.76 10.70 2.83
N HIS A 12 4.63 9.82 3.33
CA HIS A 12 6.05 9.78 2.98
C HIS A 12 6.32 8.73 1.91
N VAL A 13 6.74 9.21 0.73
CA VAL A 13 6.98 8.38 -0.45
C VAL A 13 8.42 8.55 -0.88
N ILE A 14 9.13 7.43 -0.96
CA ILE A 14 10.47 7.34 -1.53
C ILE A 14 10.32 6.93 -2.99
N VAL A 15 10.70 7.83 -3.89
CA VAL A 15 10.69 7.60 -5.33
C VAL A 15 12.12 7.38 -5.80
N MET A 16 12.39 6.25 -6.43
CA MET A 16 13.68 5.90 -7.00
C MET A 16 13.59 5.91 -8.52
N CYS A 17 14.32 6.81 -9.15
CA CYS A 17 14.44 6.90 -10.59
C CYS A 17 15.76 6.25 -11.05
N SER A 18 15.68 5.20 -11.86
CA SER A 18 16.84 4.64 -12.56
C SER A 18 16.99 5.28 -13.94
N PHE A 19 18.05 6.07 -14.09
CA PHE A 19 18.38 6.79 -15.32
C PHE A 19 19.41 6.05 -16.18
N GLY A 20 20.03 4.99 -15.64
CA GLY A 20 21.03 4.19 -16.33
C GLY A 20 22.40 4.87 -16.33
N ARG A 21 22.69 5.71 -17.34
CA ARG A 21 23.97 6.45 -17.42
C ARG A 21 23.76 7.93 -17.18
N ARG A 22 24.48 8.47 -16.19
CA ARG A 22 24.56 9.90 -15.93
C ARG A 22 25.74 10.52 -16.68
N PHE A 23 25.49 11.60 -17.40
CA PHE A 23 26.52 12.39 -18.06
C PHE A 23 26.98 13.53 -17.14
N ILE A 24 28.21 14.03 -17.32
CA ILE A 24 28.79 15.09 -16.46
C ILE A 24 27.93 16.37 -16.53
N GLU A 25 27.33 16.65 -17.69
CA GLU A 25 26.40 17.76 -17.92
C GLU A 25 24.93 17.26 -17.96
N SER A 26 24.52 16.46 -16.97
CA SER A 26 23.13 16.03 -16.84
C SER A 26 22.49 16.47 -15.52
N SER A 27 21.24 16.93 -15.63
CA SER A 27 20.39 17.36 -14.54
C SER A 27 19.27 16.32 -14.37
N LEU A 28 19.13 15.79 -13.16
CA LEU A 28 18.16 14.75 -12.83
C LEU A 28 17.10 15.37 -11.93
N GLN A 29 15.84 15.22 -12.36
CA GLN A 29 14.72 15.90 -11.73
C GLN A 29 13.54 14.92 -11.58
N LEU A 30 12.69 15.19 -10.60
CA LEU A 30 11.41 14.51 -10.43
C LEU A 30 10.30 15.54 -10.56
N SER A 31 9.39 15.36 -11.51
CA SER A 31 8.16 16.12 -11.59
C SER A 31 7.08 15.41 -10.83
N VAL A 32 6.43 16.13 -9.92
CA VAL A 32 5.28 15.67 -9.16
C VAL A 32 4.09 16.52 -9.57
N ASP A 33 3.06 15.85 -10.07
CA ASP A 33 1.80 16.46 -10.49
C ASP A 33 0.72 16.05 -9.47
N TYR A 34 0.25 17.06 -8.74
CA TYR A 34 -0.72 16.96 -7.64
C TYR A 34 -1.71 18.14 -7.73
N GLU A 35 -1.67 19.10 -6.80
CA GLU A 35 -2.48 20.34 -6.84
C GLU A 35 -1.78 21.47 -7.61
N GLN A 36 -0.47 21.58 -7.47
CA GLN A 36 0.40 22.46 -8.25
C GLN A 36 1.61 21.65 -8.68
N ASN A 37 1.97 21.73 -9.95
CA ASN A 37 3.04 20.93 -10.50
C ASN A 37 4.37 21.50 -9.99
N TYR A 38 5.13 20.69 -9.27
CA TYR A 38 6.43 21.10 -8.76
C TYR A 38 7.50 20.09 -9.19
N THR A 39 8.72 20.61 -9.37
CA THR A 39 9.88 19.80 -9.78
C THR A 39 10.92 19.80 -8.67
N LEU A 40 11.34 18.60 -8.26
CA LEU A 40 12.47 18.43 -7.36
C LEU A 40 13.74 18.32 -8.18
N LYS A 41 14.71 19.16 -7.82
CA LYS A 41 16.07 19.13 -8.35
C LYS A 41 17.03 18.65 -7.27
N ASN A 42 18.19 18.15 -7.67
CA ASN A 42 19.26 17.68 -6.79
C ASN A 42 18.92 16.43 -5.94
N PRO A 43 18.62 15.29 -6.58
CA PRO A 43 18.39 14.04 -5.86
C PRO A 43 19.64 13.49 -5.16
N ALA A 44 19.41 12.67 -4.14
CA ALA A 44 20.44 11.80 -3.60
C ALA A 44 20.66 10.62 -4.55
N CYS A 45 21.75 10.62 -5.30
CA CYS A 45 22.06 9.53 -6.23
C CYS A 45 23.05 8.53 -5.66
N ILE A 46 22.72 7.25 -5.79
CA ILE A 46 23.56 6.11 -5.45
C ILE A 46 24.17 5.61 -6.78
N ALA A 47 25.49 5.39 -6.80
CA ALA A 47 26.21 4.81 -7.94
C ALA A 47 26.03 5.49 -9.32
N HIS A 48 25.57 6.75 -9.36
CA HIS A 48 25.36 7.57 -10.56
C HIS A 48 24.30 7.06 -11.56
N ASP A 49 23.60 5.99 -11.26
CA ASP A 49 22.59 5.37 -12.12
C ASP A 49 21.18 5.43 -11.50
N VAL A 50 21.10 5.39 -10.17
CA VAL A 50 19.86 5.42 -9.39
C VAL A 50 19.82 6.67 -8.52
N CYS A 51 18.72 7.41 -8.60
CA CYS A 51 18.52 8.62 -7.81
C CYS A 51 17.24 8.54 -6.99
N VAL A 52 17.37 8.91 -5.72
CA VAL A 52 16.34 8.80 -4.70
C VAL A 52 15.80 10.18 -4.39
N PHE A 53 14.48 10.29 -4.39
CA PHE A 53 13.73 11.47 -4.01
C PHE A 53 12.84 11.09 -2.83
N ASN A 54 12.91 11.88 -1.75
CA ASN A 54 11.99 11.78 -0.64
C ASN A 54 10.97 12.91 -0.77
N ILE A 55 9.69 12.54 -0.92
CA ILE A 55 8.59 13.49 -1.08
C ILE A 55 7.50 13.19 -0.05
N THR A 56 6.86 14.25 0.43
CA THR A 56 5.68 14.15 1.30
C THR A 56 4.46 14.57 0.50
N VAL A 57 3.64 13.61 0.09
CA VAL A 57 2.48 13.82 -0.79
C VAL A 57 1.33 12.91 -0.41
N ARG A 58 0.10 13.38 -0.64
CA ARG A 58 -1.11 12.57 -0.46
C ARG A 58 -1.59 12.05 -1.82
N PRO A 59 -1.76 10.74 -1.99
CA PRO A 59 -2.30 10.19 -3.24
C PRO A 59 -3.76 10.67 -3.52
N PRO A 60 -4.21 10.69 -4.77
CA PRO A 60 -3.49 10.27 -5.97
C PRO A 60 -2.53 11.35 -6.50
N VAL A 61 -1.29 10.97 -6.80
CA VAL A 61 -0.28 11.88 -7.41
C VAL A 61 0.37 11.23 -8.63
N SER A 62 0.72 12.04 -9.63
CA SER A 62 1.44 11.57 -10.81
C SER A 62 2.92 11.91 -10.71
N LEU A 63 3.79 10.93 -10.94
CA LEU A 63 5.23 11.02 -10.78
C LEU A 63 5.92 10.80 -12.13
N THR A 64 6.80 11.71 -12.52
CA THR A 64 7.55 11.61 -13.76
C THR A 64 9.02 11.95 -13.53
N CYS A 65 9.91 10.98 -13.74
CA CYS A 65 11.35 11.22 -13.70
C CYS A 65 11.81 11.92 -14.99
N ILE A 66 12.56 13.01 -14.86
CA ILE A 66 13.07 13.83 -15.96
C ILE A 66 14.60 13.79 -15.93
N HIS A 67 15.19 13.42 -17.06
CA HIS A 67 16.63 13.47 -17.30
C HIS A 67 16.92 14.53 -18.37
N GLU A 68 17.46 15.65 -17.93
CA GLU A 68 17.92 16.73 -18.79
C GLU A 68 19.40 16.52 -19.11
N ILE A 69 19.75 16.48 -20.39
CA ILE A 69 21.11 16.31 -20.87
C ILE A 69 21.47 17.56 -21.67
N ILE A 70 22.53 18.24 -21.25
CA ILE A 70 23.08 19.41 -21.93
C ILE A 70 24.26 18.92 -22.77
N THR A 71 24.23 19.18 -24.07
CA THR A 71 25.33 18.86 -24.99
C THR A 71 25.59 20.05 -25.90
N PHE A 72 26.75 20.69 -25.77
CA PHE A 72 27.20 21.78 -26.66
C PHE A 72 26.15 22.88 -26.90
N GLY A 73 25.39 23.26 -25.86
CA GLY A 73 24.34 24.28 -25.94
C GLY A 73 22.96 23.79 -26.39
N ASN A 74 22.82 22.51 -26.75
CA ASN A 74 21.51 21.88 -26.97
C ASN A 74 21.02 21.19 -25.70
N TYR A 75 19.74 21.40 -25.39
CA TYR A 75 19.03 20.76 -24.29
C TYR A 75 18.23 19.59 -24.85
N SER A 76 18.42 18.41 -24.26
CA SER A 76 17.58 17.24 -24.54
C SER A 76 16.95 16.73 -23.25
N TYR A 77 15.66 16.38 -23.31
CA TYR A 77 14.89 15.94 -22.17
C TYR A 77 14.41 14.52 -22.42
N LEU A 78 14.79 13.60 -21.55
CA LEU A 78 14.28 12.24 -21.53
C LEU A 78 13.34 12.10 -20.34
N LEU A 79 12.10 11.71 -20.62
CA LEU A 79 11.07 11.51 -19.59
C LEU A 79 10.81 10.02 -19.42
N SER A 80 10.53 9.62 -18.19
CA SER A 80 9.94 8.32 -17.89
C SER A 80 8.45 8.31 -18.25
N GLU A 81 7.86 7.12 -18.32
CA GLU A 81 6.40 6.98 -18.21
C GLU A 81 5.91 7.60 -16.90
N THR A 82 4.77 8.27 -16.98
CA THR A 82 4.10 8.87 -15.82
C THR A 82 3.52 7.76 -14.96
N TYR A 83 3.99 7.68 -13.73
CA TYR A 83 3.50 6.72 -12.75
C TYR A 83 2.46 7.37 -11.87
N VAL A 84 1.25 6.80 -11.81
CA VAL A 84 0.20 7.29 -10.92
C VAL A 84 0.29 6.54 -9.60
N LEU A 85 0.66 7.25 -8.55
CA LEU A 85 0.62 6.74 -7.19
C LEU A 85 -0.82 6.84 -6.68
N GLU A 86 -1.53 5.72 -6.64
CA GLU A 86 -2.89 5.66 -6.10
C GLU A 86 -2.92 5.37 -4.60
N HIS A 87 -3.95 5.86 -3.91
CA HIS A 87 -4.20 5.49 -2.53
C HIS A 87 -4.78 4.07 -2.50
N HIS A 88 -3.95 3.07 -2.23
CA HIS A 88 -4.47 1.79 -1.77
C HIS A 88 -4.84 1.93 -0.29
N ASP A 89 -6.05 2.40 -0.03
CA ASP A 89 -6.74 2.15 1.24
C ASP A 89 -6.95 0.64 1.38
N GLY A 90 -5.91 -0.02 1.87
CA GLY A 90 -5.91 -1.45 2.12
C GLY A 90 -6.76 -1.80 3.33
N VAL A 91 -8.09 -1.67 3.23
CA VAL A 91 -8.93 -2.68 3.89
C VAL A 91 -8.72 -3.95 3.08
N SER A 92 -7.64 -4.65 3.41
CA SER A 92 -7.23 -5.86 2.71
C SER A 92 -8.44 -6.77 2.56
N SER A 93 -8.76 -7.21 1.34
CA SER A 93 -9.86 -8.16 1.11
C SER A 93 -9.72 -9.41 2.01
N PHE A 94 -8.48 -9.77 2.36
CA PHE A 94 -8.17 -10.80 3.35
C PHE A 94 -8.68 -10.48 4.76
N TYR A 95 -8.64 -9.22 5.18
CA TYR A 95 -9.18 -8.76 6.47
C TYR A 95 -10.70 -8.98 6.52
N ILE A 96 -11.43 -8.55 5.49
CA ILE A 96 -12.89 -8.71 5.42
C ILE A 96 -13.30 -10.19 5.44
N GLY A 97 -12.57 -11.03 4.68
CA GLY A 97 -12.80 -12.47 4.65
C GLY A 97 -12.56 -13.12 6.02
N PHE A 98 -11.44 -12.79 6.66
CA PHE A 98 -11.05 -13.39 7.95
C PHE A 98 -12.04 -13.07 9.07
N PHE A 99 -12.50 -11.83 9.18
CA PHE A 99 -13.51 -11.44 10.18
C PHE A 99 -14.86 -12.11 9.94
N SER A 100 -15.24 -12.35 8.68
CA SER A 100 -16.47 -13.07 8.34
C SER A 100 -16.42 -14.52 8.82
N PHE A 101 -15.30 -15.22 8.62
CA PHE A 101 -15.13 -16.60 9.12
C PHE A 101 -15.16 -16.69 10.64
N ILE A 102 -14.50 -15.75 11.33
CA ILE A 102 -14.54 -15.69 12.80
C ILE A 102 -15.97 -15.46 13.30
N GLY A 103 -16.69 -14.51 12.70
CA GLY A 103 -18.08 -14.22 13.08
C GLY A 103 -19.00 -15.43 12.94
N VAL A 104 -18.93 -16.14 11.81
CA VAL A 104 -19.72 -17.37 11.59
C VAL A 104 -19.34 -18.47 12.59
N GLY A 105 -18.03 -18.66 12.85
CA GLY A 105 -17.55 -19.66 13.81
C GLY A 105 -18.07 -19.43 15.24
N VAL A 106 -18.10 -18.17 15.70
CA VAL A 106 -18.62 -17.80 17.02
C VAL A 106 -20.12 -18.07 17.13
N ILE A 107 -20.89 -17.80 16.07
CA ILE A 107 -22.34 -18.08 16.05
C ILE A 107 -22.61 -19.58 16.14
N ILE A 108 -21.87 -20.40 15.40
CA ILE A 108 -22.04 -21.86 15.44
C ILE A 108 -21.68 -22.41 16.83
N MET A 109 -20.57 -21.95 17.43
CA MET A 109 -20.15 -22.33 18.78
C MET A 109 -21.22 -21.97 19.83
N THR A 110 -21.74 -20.74 19.79
CA THR A 110 -22.77 -20.28 20.74
C THR A 110 -24.07 -21.06 20.58
N ALA A 111 -24.52 -21.31 19.35
CA ALA A 111 -25.69 -22.15 19.09
C ALA A 111 -25.49 -23.58 19.62
N ALA A 112 -24.32 -24.18 19.39
CA ALA A 112 -23.99 -25.52 19.90
C ALA A 112 -23.98 -25.56 21.43
N VAL A 113 -23.45 -24.54 22.10
CA VAL A 113 -23.46 -24.43 23.57
C VAL A 113 -24.89 -24.29 24.10
N ILE A 114 -25.74 -23.47 23.47
CA ILE A 114 -27.14 -23.33 23.88
C ILE A 114 -27.90 -24.66 23.72
N VAL A 115 -27.74 -25.33 22.58
CA VAL A 115 -28.39 -26.62 22.31
C VAL A 115 -27.92 -27.71 23.28
N THR A 116 -26.61 -27.78 23.56
CA THR A 116 -26.07 -28.74 24.53
C THR A 116 -26.54 -28.44 25.95
N ASN A 117 -26.62 -27.16 26.34
CA ASN A 117 -27.13 -26.75 27.64
C ASN A 117 -28.62 -27.11 27.79
N ILE A 118 -29.47 -26.77 26.82
CA ILE A 118 -30.89 -27.16 26.81
C ILE A 118 -31.06 -28.67 26.86
N ARG A 119 -30.30 -29.43 26.07
CA ARG A 119 -30.36 -30.90 26.05
C ARG A 119 -29.93 -31.51 27.39
N SER A 120 -28.86 -30.99 27.99
CA SER A 120 -28.38 -31.44 29.30
C SER A 120 -29.41 -31.15 30.40
N ASN A 121 -30.05 -29.98 30.35
CA ASN A 121 -31.06 -29.60 31.32
C ASN A 121 -32.33 -30.44 31.13
N ALA A 122 -32.77 -30.68 29.88
CA ALA A 122 -33.90 -31.56 29.57
C ALA A 122 -33.67 -33.01 30.05
N GLN A 123 -32.45 -33.54 29.93
CA GLN A 123 -32.08 -34.85 30.47
C GLN A 123 -32.05 -34.85 32.01
N GLY A 124 -31.65 -33.74 32.64
CA GLY A 124 -31.74 -33.54 34.09
C GLY A 124 -33.19 -33.51 34.60
N VAL A 125 -34.11 -32.86 33.88
CA VAL A 125 -35.54 -32.83 34.26
C VAL A 125 -36.21 -34.20 34.08
N CYS A 126 -35.79 -34.99 33.08
CA CYS A 126 -36.25 -36.37 32.93
C CYS A 126 -35.79 -37.25 34.11
N PHE A 127 -34.57 -37.10 34.62
CA PHE A 127 -34.10 -37.92 35.76
C PHE A 127 -34.81 -37.61 37.08
N VAL A 128 -35.21 -36.34 37.31
CA VAL A 128 -35.93 -35.96 38.54
C VAL A 128 -37.37 -36.50 38.54
N ASN A 129 -38.00 -36.67 37.37
CA ASN A 129 -39.40 -37.12 37.29
C ASN A 129 -39.58 -38.66 37.34
N TYR A 130 -38.51 -39.45 37.16
CA TYR A 130 -38.55 -40.91 37.30
C TYR A 130 -38.16 -41.43 38.71
N SER A 131 -37.78 -40.55 39.64
CA SER A 131 -37.39 -40.93 41.01
C SER A 131 -38.47 -40.66 42.06
N LEU A 132 -39.69 -40.32 41.64
CA LEU A 132 -40.81 -39.90 42.50
C LEU A 132 -42.14 -40.63 42.23
N ILE A 133 -42.06 -41.84 41.65
CA ILE A 133 -43.17 -42.81 41.58
C ILE A 133 -42.68 -44.13 42.16
#